data_AF-A0A4Y3FMR2-F1
#
_entry.id   AF-A0A4Y3FMR2-F1
#
_cell.length_a   1.000
_cell.length_b   1.000
_cell.length_c   1.000
_cell.angle_alpha   90.00
_cell.angle_beta   90.00
_cell.angle_gamma   90.00
#
_symmetry.space_group_name_H-M   'P 1'
#
loop_
_entity.id
_entity.type
_entity.pdbx_description
1 polymer ?
#
loop_
_entity_poly.entity_id
_entity_poly.type
_entity_poly.pdbx_seq_one_letter_code
_entity_poly.pdbx_strand_id
1 'polypeptide(L)' 'MSLFDFVGLKLELEEALGRKVDLGEYSTIKPIIREQILSEEVAIL' A
#
# COMPACT_ATOMS: atom_id res chain seq x y z
N MET A 1 -12.01 4.82 -2.29
CA MET A 1 -11.94 3.74 -1.28
C MET A 1 -12.44 4.33 0.04
N SER A 2 -13.35 3.65 0.74
CA SER A 2 -13.75 4.06 2.09
C SER A 2 -12.71 3.61 3.13
N LEU A 3 -12.82 4.10 4.37
CA LEU A 3 -11.95 3.66 5.47
C LEU A 3 -12.05 2.15 5.71
N PHE A 4 -13.27 1.59 5.63
CA PHE A 4 -13.48 0.16 5.85
C PHE A 4 -12.91 -0.69 4.72
N ASP A 5 -13.00 -0.22 3.46
CA ASP A 5 -12.36 -0.89 2.33
C ASP A 5 -10.83 -0.96 2.51
N PHE A 6 -10.22 0.15 2.96
CA PHE A 6 -8.77 0.22 3.17
C PHE A 6 -8.29 -0.72 4.29
N VAL A 7 -8.99 -0.71 5.44
CA VAL A 7 -8.65 -1.59 6.57
C VAL A 7 -8.94 -3.05 6.24
N GLY A 8 -10.04 -3.34 5.54
CA GLY A 8 -10.38 -4.67 5.08
C GLY A 8 -9.29 -5.27 4.19
N LEU A 9 -8.86 -4.53 3.15
CA LEU A 9 -7.80 -4.98 2.24
C LEU A 9 -6.49 -5.28 2.99
N LYS A 10 -6.12 -4.44 3.97
CA LYS A 10 -4.93 -4.70 4.79
C LYS A 10 -5.04 -6.04 5.55
N LEU A 11 -6.18 -6.30 6.19
CA LEU A 11 -6.39 -7.53 6.95
C LEU A 11 -6.33 -8.77 6.04
N GLU A 12 -6.97 -8.71 4.88
CA GLU A 12 -6.95 -9.79 3.88
C GLU A 12 -5.53 -10.06 3.37
N LEU A 13 -4.73 -9.01 3.10
CA LEU A 13 -3.33 -9.14 2.69
C LEU A 13 -2.46 -9.74 3.81
N GLU A 14 -2.63 -9.30 5.06
CA GLU A 14 -1.89 -9.85 6.20
C GLU A 14 -2.19 -11.33 6.43
N GLU A 15 -3.46 -11.74 6.27
CA GLU A 15 -3.89 -13.13 6.35
C GLU A 15 -3.30 -13.97 5.21
N ALA A 16 -3.42 -13.51 3.96
CA ALA A 16 -2.95 -14.23 2.80
C ALA A 16 -1.42 -14.39 2.76
N LEU A 17 -0.68 -13.37 3.22
CA LEU A 17 0.79 -13.39 3.21
C LEU A 17 1.42 -13.95 4.50
N GLY A 18 0.62 -14.15 5.56
CA GLY A 18 1.10 -14.62 6.86
C GLY A 18 2.11 -13.68 7.54
N ARG A 19 2.11 -12.39 7.18
CA ARG A 19 3.03 -11.37 7.70
C ARG A 19 2.38 -9.99 7.75
N LYS A 20 2.97 -9.08 8.52
CA LYS A 20 2.51 -7.69 8.60
C LYS A 20 2.67 -6.96 7.27
N VAL A 21 1.67 -6.15 6.94
CA VAL A 21 1.59 -5.37 5.70
C VAL A 21 1.41 -3.90 6.07
N ASP A 22 2.27 -3.06 5.51
CA ASP A 22 2.08 -1.62 5.49
C ASP A 22 1.41 -1.23 4.18
N LEU A 23 0.17 -0.73 4.27
CA LEU A 23 -0.65 -0.38 3.13
C LEU A 23 -0.73 1.15 3.05
N GLY A 24 -0.50 1.71 1.87
CA GLY A 24 -0.59 3.14 1.60
C GLY A 24 -1.30 3.44 0.29
N GLU A 25 -1.77 4.68 0.14
CA GLU A 25 -2.38 5.17 -1.10
C GLU A 25 -1.40 6.07 -1.85
N TYR A 26 -1.35 5.98 -3.18
CA TYR A 26 -0.48 6.85 -4.01
C TYR A 26 -0.73 8.36 -3.79
N SER A 27 -1.96 8.71 -3.44
CA SER A 27 -2.38 10.09 -3.13
C SER A 27 -1.72 10.63 -1.85
N THR A 28 -1.32 9.76 -0.91
CA THR A 28 -0.74 10.16 0.38
C THR A 28 0.79 10.17 0.37
N ILE A 29 1.42 9.72 -0.71
CA ILE A 29 2.89 9.78 -0.88
C ILE A 29 3.35 11.24 -0.86
N LYS A 30 4.25 11.56 0.08
CA LYS A 30 4.82 12.91 0.22
C LYS A 30 5.65 13.29 -1.02
N PRO A 31 5.53 14.52 -1.53
CA PRO A 31 6.26 14.94 -2.73
C PRO A 31 7.78 14.72 -2.66
N ILE A 32 8.39 14.96 -1.50
CA ILE A 32 9.84 14.85 -1.29
C ILE A 32 10.42 13.44 -1.48
N ILE A 33 9.62 12.39 -1.34
CA ILE A 33 10.07 10.99 -1.52
C ILE A 33 9.32 10.28 -2.66
N ARG A 34 8.45 10.99 -3.38
CA ARG A 34 7.59 10.39 -4.41
C ARG A 34 8.40 9.75 -5.54
N GLU A 35 9.39 10.48 -6.05
CA GLU A 35 10.21 10.01 -7.16
C GLU A 35 10.96 8.72 -6.80
N GLN A 36 11.57 8.67 -5.61
CA GLN A 36 12.26 7.48 -5.13
C GLN A 36 11.31 6.28 -5.03
N ILE A 37 10.17 6.45 -4.35
CA ILE A 37 9.19 5.37 -4.19
C ILE A 37 8.73 4.82 -5.54
N LEU A 38 8.39 5.69 -6.51
CA LEU A 38 7.91 5.26 -7.83
C LEU A 38 9.01 4.64 -8.69
N SER A 39 10.27 5.05 -8.52
CA SER A 39 11.38 4.43 -9.24
C SER A 39 11.75 3.02 -8.73
N GLU A 40 11.49 2.76 -7.45
CA GLU A 40 11.75 1.47 -6.80
C GLU A 40 10.52 0.54 -6.81
N GLU A 41 9.35 1.03 -7.25
CA GLU A 41 8.11 0.26 -7.21
C GLU A 41 8.15 -0.96 -8.15
N VAL A 42 7.61 -2.08 -7.66
CA VAL A 42 7.43 -3.28 -8.47
C VAL A 42 5.94 -3.45 -8.74
N ALA A 43 5.48 -3.03 -9.92
CA ALA A 43 4.10 -3.21 -10.34
C ALA A 43 3.77 -4.70 -10.50
N ILE A 44 2.68 -5.14 -9.88
CA ILE A 44 2.16 -6.51 -9.94
C ILE A 44 0.85 -6.46 -10.75
N LEU A 45 0.68 -7.39 -11.70
CA LEU A 45 -0.44 -7.44 -12.67
C LEU A 45 -1.76 -7.93 -12.06
#